data_AF-A0AA38J4H8-F1
#
_entry.id   AF-A0AA38J4H8-F1
#
_cell.length_a   1.000
_cell.length_b   1.000
_cell.length_c   1.000
_cell.angle_alpha   90.00
_cell.angle_beta   90.00
_cell.angle_gamma   90.00
#
_symmetry.space_group_name_H-M   'P 1'
#
loop_
_entity.id
_entity.type
_entity.pdbx_description
1 polymer ?
#
loop_
_entity_poly.entity_id
_entity_poly.type
_entity_poly.pdbx_seq_one_letter_code
_entity_poly.pdbx_strand_id
1 'polypeptide(L)'
;MGTIESYLKVVNNTNQDIIDTSVSSCDNYDWDENCRPDRNFQHQNIPARGGSVSQRLEVKRNASHCPFNMVLTFADSTVDKFRIHQKHVFGCCAGFNHMQRAHDITFSVSNENQPTLIIQIANTNQQVQNEEAEKKNREGEVALETKDYETAIKKFNEALNLNSQDSVSNKIKSNKSQAFNQWGEELLQKIGDLEADITDDKSQEIQDTLNEALKLFQNAEALSNSPKYQHNLTLVNLKIEGNRIFNEANEMEKEAFVIFDNGGGDIVAARNNYKDALVKFQEALKKFEDGLQLDRDKFEDCVNIARAHIEEVNQMIDDIERIGLNDRTSGQGNIEKDEIKTESEDRIDPRLI
;
A
#
# COMPACT_ATOMS: atom_id res chain seq x y z
N MET A 1 16.77 -59.51 38.43
CA MET A 1 16.75 -58.08 38.80
C MET A 1 15.38 -57.53 38.43
N GLY A 2 14.72 -56.76 39.30
CA GLY A 2 13.39 -56.23 38.98
C GLY A 2 13.42 -54.98 38.11
N THR A 3 12.39 -54.80 37.29
CA THR A 3 12.13 -53.57 36.52
C THR A 3 11.10 -52.70 37.25
N ILE A 4 10.96 -51.46 36.81
CA ILE A 4 9.85 -50.57 37.17
C ILE A 4 9.24 -50.03 35.87
N GLU A 5 7.91 -50.00 35.87
CA GLU A 5 7.11 -49.57 34.72
C GLU A 5 6.98 -48.05 34.70
N SER A 6 7.20 -47.47 33.53
CA SER A 6 6.96 -46.07 33.23
C SER A 6 6.43 -45.92 31.80
N TYR A 7 6.00 -44.72 31.44
CA TYR A 7 5.55 -44.41 30.09
C TYR A 7 6.32 -43.23 29.54
N LEU A 8 6.53 -43.25 28.23
CA LEU A 8 6.95 -42.08 27.47
C LEU A 8 5.77 -41.68 26.59
N LYS A 9 5.44 -40.40 26.57
CA LYS A 9 4.46 -39.81 25.67
C LYS A 9 5.13 -38.69 24.90
N VAL A 10 5.10 -38.75 23.58
CA VAL A 10 5.58 -37.69 22.69
C VAL A 10 4.36 -37.04 22.07
N VAL A 11 4.21 -35.73 22.25
CA VAL A 11 3.09 -34.92 21.76
C VAL A 11 3.61 -33.91 20.75
N ASN A 12 3.05 -33.96 19.55
CA ASN A 12 3.39 -33.07 18.45
C ASN A 12 2.34 -31.94 18.34
N ASN A 13 2.65 -30.77 18.89
CA ASN A 13 1.83 -29.57 18.79
C ASN A 13 2.30 -28.64 17.67
N THR A 14 3.22 -29.07 16.81
CA THR A 14 3.65 -28.28 15.65
C THR A 14 2.57 -28.32 14.56
N ASN A 15 2.79 -27.54 13.50
CA ASN A 15 1.99 -27.59 12.27
C ASN A 15 2.53 -28.60 11.23
N GLN A 16 3.57 -29.37 11.57
CA GLN A 16 4.20 -30.35 10.70
C GLN A 16 4.09 -31.76 11.29
N ASP A 17 3.78 -32.76 10.46
CA ASP A 17 3.83 -34.14 10.90
C ASP A 17 5.27 -34.53 11.24
N ILE A 18 5.46 -35.28 12.34
CA ILE A 18 6.70 -36.02 12.56
C ILE A 18 6.57 -37.30 11.74
N ILE A 19 7.32 -37.40 10.65
CA ILE A 19 7.21 -38.50 9.70
C ILE A 19 8.11 -39.68 10.08
N ASP A 20 9.14 -39.45 10.90
CA ASP A 20 10.03 -40.48 11.41
C ASP A 20 10.58 -40.11 12.79
N THR A 21 10.77 -41.13 13.61
CA THR A 21 11.48 -41.03 14.89
C THR A 21 12.61 -42.05 14.92
N SER A 22 13.78 -41.63 15.42
CA SER A 22 14.92 -42.52 15.61
C SER A 22 15.48 -42.37 17.01
N VAL A 23 15.70 -43.49 17.69
CA VAL A 23 16.13 -43.49 19.09
C VAL A 23 17.42 -44.28 19.26
N SER A 24 18.33 -43.74 20.06
CA SER A 24 19.67 -44.30 20.26
C SER A 24 20.17 -44.05 21.68
N SER A 25 21.39 -44.54 21.97
CA SER A 25 22.03 -44.42 23.29
C SER A 25 21.25 -45.07 24.44
N CYS A 26 20.51 -46.14 24.13
CA CYS A 26 19.91 -47.04 25.11
C CYS A 26 20.85 -48.24 25.32
N ASP A 27 21.15 -48.61 26.58
CA ASP A 27 21.96 -49.79 26.89
C ASP A 27 21.16 -50.88 27.63
N ASN A 28 21.67 -52.11 27.65
CA ASN A 28 20.97 -53.23 28.29
C ASN A 28 21.11 -53.20 29.83
N TYR A 29 21.89 -52.29 30.41
CA TYR A 29 22.05 -52.17 31.86
C TYR A 29 20.96 -51.27 32.46
N ASP A 30 20.48 -50.30 31.69
CA ASP A 30 19.48 -49.33 32.13
C ASP A 30 18.04 -49.81 31.90
N TRP A 31 17.83 -50.66 30.90
CA TRP A 31 16.51 -51.01 30.40
C TRP A 31 16.22 -52.50 30.41
N ASP A 32 14.95 -52.87 30.54
CA ASP A 32 14.50 -54.23 30.15
C ASP A 32 14.67 -54.42 28.64
N GLU A 33 14.98 -55.63 28.19
CA GLU A 33 15.25 -55.85 26.77
C GLU A 33 14.03 -55.58 25.88
N ASN A 34 12.80 -55.81 26.36
CA ASN A 34 11.60 -55.79 25.51
C ASN A 34 10.86 -54.44 25.50
N CYS A 35 11.04 -53.61 26.52
CA CYS A 35 10.30 -52.34 26.66
C CYS A 35 11.25 -51.14 26.67
N ARG A 36 11.99 -50.97 25.57
CA ARG A 36 13.01 -49.93 25.38
C ARG A 36 12.56 -48.80 24.46
N PRO A 37 13.06 -47.57 24.63
CA PRO A 37 12.78 -46.46 23.73
C PRO A 37 13.14 -46.74 22.27
N ASP A 38 14.30 -47.36 22.01
CA ASP A 38 14.78 -47.72 20.67
C ASP A 38 14.07 -48.89 19.99
N ARG A 39 13.11 -49.52 20.69
CA ARG A 39 12.18 -50.49 20.10
C ARG A 39 10.79 -49.90 19.93
N ASN A 40 10.33 -49.14 20.93
CA ASN A 40 8.95 -48.67 21.00
C ASN A 40 8.72 -47.34 20.26
N PHE A 41 9.78 -46.55 20.07
CA PHE A 41 9.73 -45.25 19.39
C PHE A 41 10.60 -45.20 18.13
N GLN A 42 10.89 -46.34 17.52
CA GLN A 42 11.57 -46.39 16.24
C GLN A 42 10.53 -46.27 15.11
N HIS A 43 10.79 -45.42 14.13
CA HIS A 43 9.96 -45.19 12.93
C HIS A 43 8.48 -44.85 13.23
N GLN A 44 8.24 -44.07 14.28
CA GLN A 44 6.88 -43.62 14.59
C GLN A 44 6.52 -42.41 13.72
N ASN A 45 5.29 -42.43 13.22
CA ASN A 45 4.66 -41.25 12.66
C ASN A 45 3.79 -40.60 13.75
N ILE A 46 3.94 -39.30 13.97
CA ILE A 46 3.15 -38.54 14.95
C ILE A 46 2.52 -37.34 14.24
N PRO A 47 1.19 -37.37 13.98
CA PRO A 47 0.50 -36.30 13.29
C PRO A 47 0.65 -34.94 13.98
N ALA A 48 0.62 -33.86 13.19
CA ALA A 48 0.63 -32.49 13.66
C ALA A 48 -0.58 -32.14 14.54
N ARG A 49 -0.58 -30.94 15.12
CA ARG A 49 -1.73 -30.30 15.79
C ARG A 49 -2.33 -31.12 16.94
N GLY A 50 -1.47 -31.69 17.78
CA GLY A 50 -1.84 -32.42 18.99
C GLY A 50 -1.81 -33.93 18.86
N GLY A 51 -1.34 -34.47 17.73
CA GLY A 51 -1.08 -35.90 17.60
C GLY A 51 -0.06 -36.36 18.65
N SER A 52 -0.19 -37.61 19.11
CA SER A 52 0.72 -38.15 20.12
C SER A 52 0.87 -39.66 20.03
N VAL A 53 2.04 -40.14 20.46
CA VAL A 53 2.31 -41.57 20.67
C VAL A 53 2.71 -41.76 22.13
N SER A 54 2.13 -42.76 22.78
CA SER A 54 2.50 -43.14 24.14
C SER A 54 2.78 -44.64 24.20
N GLN A 55 3.91 -44.99 24.80
CA GLN A 55 4.34 -46.38 24.92
C GLN A 55 4.83 -46.66 26.33
N ARG A 56 4.59 -47.88 26.78
CA ARG A 56 5.16 -48.44 28.01
C ARG A 56 6.66 -48.62 27.84
N LEU A 57 7.42 -48.34 28.90
CA LEU A 57 8.85 -48.57 29.00
C LEU A 57 9.18 -49.21 30.35
N GLU A 58 10.18 -50.09 30.37
CA GLU A 58 10.65 -50.71 31.60
C GLU A 58 12.10 -50.36 31.87
N VAL A 59 12.34 -49.66 32.98
CA VAL A 59 13.68 -49.29 33.43
C VAL A 59 14.11 -50.23 34.56
N LYS A 60 15.40 -50.56 34.64
CA LYS A 60 15.90 -51.41 35.72
C LYS A 60 15.90 -50.63 37.04
N ARG A 61 15.52 -51.31 38.12
CA ARG A 61 15.45 -50.69 39.47
C ARG A 61 16.79 -50.11 39.91
N ASN A 62 17.89 -50.81 39.61
CA ASN A 62 19.25 -50.45 40.01
C ASN A 62 19.97 -49.48 39.07
N ALA A 63 19.41 -49.16 37.90
CA ALA A 63 20.02 -48.21 36.97
C ALA A 63 19.99 -46.79 37.54
N SER A 64 21.12 -46.10 37.71
CA SER A 64 21.12 -44.75 38.30
C SER A 64 20.53 -43.71 37.36
N HIS A 65 20.70 -43.91 36.05
CA HIS A 65 20.16 -43.08 34.97
C HIS A 65 19.59 -44.00 33.90
N CYS A 66 18.74 -43.46 33.02
CA CYS A 66 18.23 -44.19 31.85
C CYS A 66 18.15 -43.20 30.67
N PRO A 67 19.30 -42.74 30.14
CA PRO A 67 19.33 -41.81 29.02
C PRO A 67 18.85 -42.47 27.73
N PHE A 68 18.28 -41.66 26.86
CA PHE A 68 18.14 -41.97 25.44
C PHE A 68 18.26 -40.69 24.63
N ASN A 69 18.73 -40.82 23.39
CA ASN A 69 18.69 -39.76 22.39
C ASN A 69 17.53 -40.02 21.45
N MET A 70 16.76 -38.98 21.12
CA MET A 70 15.69 -39.05 20.13
C MET A 70 15.95 -38.02 19.03
N VAL A 71 15.81 -38.46 17.78
CA VAL A 71 15.82 -37.65 16.57
C VAL A 71 14.40 -37.66 16.01
N LEU A 72 13.88 -36.48 15.71
CA LEU A 72 12.58 -36.27 15.09
C LEU A 72 12.79 -35.70 13.70
N THR A 73 12.21 -36.31 12.67
CA THR A 73 12.21 -35.78 11.30
C THR A 73 10.80 -35.32 10.96
N PHE A 74 10.66 -34.06 10.56
CA PHE A 74 9.38 -33.44 10.22
C PHE A 74 9.12 -33.47 8.71
N ALA A 75 7.85 -33.33 8.32
CA ALA A 75 7.43 -33.32 6.92
C ALA A 75 8.08 -32.20 6.08
N ASP A 76 8.43 -31.07 6.69
CA ASP A 76 9.16 -29.96 6.07
C ASP A 76 10.68 -30.20 5.99
N SER A 77 11.13 -31.43 6.30
CA SER A 77 12.53 -31.86 6.36
C SER A 77 13.36 -31.23 7.48
N THR A 78 12.75 -30.44 8.38
CA THR A 78 13.45 -30.02 9.59
C THR A 78 13.68 -31.20 10.52
N VAL A 79 14.69 -31.07 11.39
CA VAL A 79 15.10 -32.13 12.31
C VAL A 79 15.35 -31.54 13.68
N ASP A 80 14.80 -32.19 14.70
CA ASP A 80 15.15 -31.96 16.09
C ASP A 80 15.90 -33.14 16.67
N LYS A 81 16.80 -32.85 17.61
CA LYS A 81 17.55 -33.88 18.33
C LYS A 81 17.64 -33.50 19.80
N PHE A 82 17.20 -34.39 20.68
CA PHE A 82 17.31 -34.19 22.12
C PHE A 82 17.76 -35.45 22.85
N ARG A 83 18.26 -35.27 24.07
CA ARG A 83 18.55 -36.31 25.05
C ARG A 83 17.74 -36.05 26.30
N ILE A 84 17.22 -37.11 26.92
CA ILE A 84 16.57 -37.02 28.23
C ILE A 84 16.69 -38.36 28.97
N HIS A 85 16.49 -38.35 30.28
CA HIS A 85 16.49 -39.54 31.13
C HIS A 85 15.06 -39.96 31.48
N GLN A 86 14.68 -41.19 31.13
CA GLN A 86 13.34 -41.70 31.48
C GLN A 86 13.15 -41.83 33.00
N LYS A 87 14.22 -42.12 33.75
CA LYS A 87 14.15 -42.24 35.21
C LYS A 87 13.79 -40.92 35.92
N HIS A 88 13.74 -39.80 35.19
CA HIS A 88 13.24 -38.53 35.69
C HIS A 88 11.83 -38.61 36.29
N VAL A 89 10.96 -39.47 35.73
CA VAL A 89 9.59 -39.68 36.25
C VAL A 89 9.56 -40.16 37.70
N PHE A 90 10.66 -40.76 38.17
CA PHE A 90 10.84 -41.27 39.53
C PHE A 90 11.71 -40.35 40.41
N GLY A 91 11.88 -39.08 40.03
CA GLY A 91 12.64 -38.10 40.80
C GLY A 91 14.14 -38.07 40.54
N CYS A 92 14.64 -38.75 39.50
CA CYS A 92 16.01 -38.59 39.03
C CYS A 92 16.20 -37.26 38.29
N CYS A 93 17.43 -36.85 37.99
CA CYS A 93 17.69 -35.69 37.13
C CYS A 93 17.16 -35.94 35.71
N ALA A 94 16.61 -34.89 35.07
CA ALA A 94 16.08 -34.99 33.71
C ALA A 94 17.18 -35.25 32.67
N GLY A 95 18.38 -34.70 32.88
CA GLY A 95 19.48 -34.81 31.91
C GLY A 95 19.11 -34.25 30.54
N PHE A 96 18.15 -33.31 30.47
CA PHE A 96 17.63 -32.80 29.20
C PHE A 96 18.69 -31.98 28.47
N ASN A 97 18.93 -32.33 27.21
CA ASN A 97 19.80 -31.59 26.33
C ASN A 97 19.22 -31.55 24.91
N HIS A 98 18.84 -30.36 24.45
CA HIS A 98 18.31 -30.12 23.11
C HIS A 98 19.46 -29.71 22.18
N MET A 99 19.94 -30.70 21.41
CA MET A 99 21.17 -30.66 20.62
C MET A 99 20.99 -30.01 19.25
N GLN A 100 19.85 -30.23 18.60
CA GLN A 100 19.48 -29.59 17.33
C GLN A 100 18.07 -29.04 17.50
N ARG A 101 17.90 -27.74 17.22
CA ARG A 101 16.75 -26.94 17.61
C ARG A 101 16.03 -26.35 16.41
N ALA A 102 15.09 -27.11 15.85
CA ALA A 102 14.14 -26.61 14.87
C ALA A 102 12.84 -26.13 15.54
N HIS A 103 12.46 -26.76 16.65
CA HIS A 103 11.22 -26.49 17.39
C HIS A 103 11.48 -26.28 18.89
N ASP A 104 10.50 -25.78 19.62
CA ASP A 104 10.56 -25.73 21.07
C ASP A 104 10.18 -27.09 21.66
N ILE A 105 11.13 -27.73 22.35
CA ILE A 105 10.91 -29.00 23.04
C ILE A 105 10.91 -28.77 24.55
N THR A 106 9.79 -29.11 25.18
CA THR A 106 9.62 -29.09 26.63
C THR A 106 9.26 -30.47 27.14
N PHE A 107 9.41 -30.68 28.45
CA PHE A 107 9.06 -31.95 29.08
C PHE A 107 8.40 -31.73 30.44
N SER A 108 7.57 -32.69 30.83
CA SER A 108 6.91 -32.72 32.14
C SER A 108 6.71 -34.16 32.59
N VAL A 109 6.34 -34.33 33.86
CA VAL A 109 6.03 -35.64 34.46
C VAL A 109 4.58 -35.64 34.90
N SER A 110 3.86 -36.72 34.62
CA SER A 110 2.52 -36.98 35.19
C SER A 110 2.52 -38.30 35.96
N ASN A 111 1.83 -38.29 37.11
CA ASN A 111 1.66 -39.45 37.99
C ASN A 111 0.17 -39.76 38.25
N GLU A 112 -0.75 -39.17 37.49
CA GLU A 112 -2.20 -39.29 37.75
C GLU A 112 -2.70 -40.73 37.60
N ASN A 113 -2.15 -41.48 36.65
CA ASN A 113 -2.48 -42.90 36.42
C ASN A 113 -1.24 -43.80 36.54
N GLN A 114 -0.17 -43.39 35.86
CA GLN A 114 1.09 -44.12 35.77
C GLN A 114 2.25 -43.14 35.56
N PRO A 115 3.46 -43.44 36.07
CA PRO A 115 4.62 -42.55 35.94
C PRO A 115 4.97 -42.31 34.47
N THR A 116 4.70 -41.11 33.98
CA THR A 116 4.78 -40.77 32.55
C THR A 116 5.70 -39.58 32.33
N LEU A 117 6.69 -39.73 31.45
CA LEU A 117 7.48 -38.64 30.89
C LEU A 117 6.75 -38.13 29.65
N ILE A 118 6.35 -36.87 29.65
CA ILE A 118 5.66 -36.24 28.53
C ILE A 118 6.66 -35.30 27.86
N ILE A 119 6.92 -35.51 26.58
CA ILE A 119 7.69 -34.62 25.71
C ILE A 119 6.69 -33.86 24.85
N GLN A 120 6.73 -32.54 24.90
CA GLN A 120 5.90 -31.67 24.08
C GLN A 120 6.79 -30.93 23.09
N ILE A 121 6.46 -31.05 21.81
CA ILE A 121 7.11 -30.31 20.74
C ILE A 121 6.13 -29.26 20.21
N ALA A 122 6.57 -28.01 20.09
CA ALA A 122 5.76 -26.91 19.60
C ALA A 122 6.56 -26.02 18.64
N ASN A 123 5.86 -25.30 17.77
CA ASN A 123 6.47 -24.29 16.92
C ASN A 123 7.13 -23.21 17.77
N THR A 124 8.28 -22.73 17.30
CA THR A 124 8.91 -21.54 17.88
C THR A 124 8.00 -20.33 17.73
N ASN A 125 8.18 -19.33 18.60
CA ASN A 125 7.46 -18.05 18.47
C ASN A 125 7.60 -17.44 17.07
N GLN A 126 8.76 -17.62 16.42
CA GLN A 126 9.00 -17.11 15.07
C GLN A 126 8.16 -17.84 14.02
N GLN A 127 8.07 -19.17 14.08
CA GLN A 127 7.22 -19.95 13.18
C GLN A 127 5.75 -19.56 13.35
N VAL A 128 5.29 -19.40 14.60
CA VAL A 128 3.91 -18.94 14.90
C VAL A 128 3.65 -17.55 14.31
N GLN A 129 4.59 -16.62 14.47
CA GLN A 129 4.47 -15.27 13.89
C GLN A 129 4.43 -15.29 12.36
N ASN A 130 5.25 -16.13 11.72
CA ASN A 130 5.25 -16.26 10.26
C ASN A 130 3.94 -16.84 9.74
N GLU A 131 3.38 -17.85 10.40
CA GLU A 131 2.08 -18.42 10.06
C GLU A 131 0.95 -17.39 10.16
N GLU A 132 0.94 -16.59 11.23
CA GLU A 132 -0.04 -15.52 11.38
C GLU A 132 0.16 -14.43 10.31
N ALA A 133 1.41 -14.07 9.98
CA ALA A 133 1.70 -13.13 8.90
C ALA A 133 1.17 -13.62 7.54
N GLU A 134 1.35 -14.90 7.20
CA GLU A 134 0.80 -15.48 5.98
C GLU A 134 -0.73 -15.49 5.97
N LYS A 135 -1.35 -15.76 7.11
CA LYS A 135 -2.81 -15.70 7.25
C LYS A 135 -3.31 -14.28 7.01
N LYS A 136 -2.67 -13.27 7.62
CA LYS A 136 -2.98 -11.86 7.39
C LYS A 136 -2.76 -11.45 5.94
N ASN A 137 -1.71 -11.96 5.30
CA ASN A 137 -1.50 -11.74 3.88
C ASN A 137 -2.65 -12.32 3.03
N ARG A 138 -3.12 -13.54 3.32
CA ARG A 138 -4.28 -14.13 2.63
C ARG A 138 -5.56 -13.32 2.86
N GLU A 139 -5.80 -12.85 4.09
CA GLU A 139 -6.93 -11.95 4.39
C GLU A 139 -6.85 -10.64 3.56
N GLY A 140 -5.64 -10.09 3.37
CA GLY A 140 -5.42 -8.92 2.54
C GLY A 140 -5.61 -9.20 1.04
N GLU A 141 -5.17 -10.36 0.55
CA GLU A 141 -5.40 -10.81 -0.84
C GLU A 141 -6.92 -10.92 -1.13
N VAL A 142 -7.70 -11.52 -0.22
CA VAL A 142 -9.16 -11.60 -0.36
C VAL A 142 -9.82 -10.21 -0.37
N ALA A 143 -9.41 -9.32 0.53
CA ALA A 143 -9.92 -7.95 0.55
C ALA A 143 -9.61 -7.20 -0.75
N LEU A 144 -8.41 -7.40 -1.31
CA LEU A 144 -8.00 -6.82 -2.58
C LEU A 144 -8.83 -7.34 -3.75
N GLU A 145 -9.14 -8.65 -3.79
CA GLU A 145 -10.04 -9.24 -4.79
C GLU A 145 -11.45 -8.62 -4.74
N THR A 146 -11.90 -8.21 -3.56
CA THR A 146 -13.18 -7.50 -3.36
C THR A 146 -13.11 -5.97 -3.53
N LYS A 147 -11.95 -5.44 -3.96
CA LYS A 147 -11.66 -3.98 -4.05
C LYS A 147 -11.81 -3.21 -2.73
N ASP A 148 -11.75 -3.91 -1.59
CA ASP A 148 -11.67 -3.27 -0.26
C ASP A 148 -10.21 -2.94 0.05
N TYR A 149 -9.72 -1.86 -0.59
CA TYR A 149 -8.31 -1.48 -0.55
C TYR A 149 -7.84 -1.09 0.85
N GLU A 150 -8.69 -0.42 1.63
CA GLU A 150 -8.37 -0.03 3.01
C GLU A 150 -8.13 -1.26 3.88
N THR A 151 -9.05 -2.24 3.84
CA THR A 151 -8.88 -3.49 4.57
C THR A 151 -7.67 -4.26 4.06
N ALA A 152 -7.46 -4.34 2.75
CA ALA A 152 -6.31 -5.02 2.16
C ALA A 152 -4.98 -4.45 2.68
N ILE A 153 -4.80 -3.13 2.61
CA ILE A 153 -3.59 -2.44 3.08
C ILE A 153 -3.38 -2.63 4.58
N LYS A 154 -4.45 -2.55 5.37
CA LYS A 154 -4.40 -2.81 6.81
C LYS A 154 -3.90 -4.24 7.10
N LYS A 155 -4.42 -5.24 6.40
CA LYS A 155 -4.01 -6.64 6.56
C LYS A 155 -2.57 -6.89 6.14
N PHE A 156 -2.11 -6.28 5.05
CA PHE A 156 -0.70 -6.36 4.65
C PHE A 156 0.22 -5.67 5.67
N ASN A 157 -0.21 -4.57 6.31
CA ASN A 157 0.54 -3.95 7.41
C ASN A 157 0.63 -4.85 8.64
N GLU A 158 -0.50 -5.45 9.05
CA GLU A 158 -0.52 -6.43 10.13
C GLU A 158 0.45 -7.59 9.84
N ALA A 159 0.46 -8.10 8.60
CA ALA A 159 1.36 -9.16 8.17
C ALA A 159 2.84 -8.74 8.21
N LEU A 160 3.19 -7.55 7.71
CA LEU A 160 4.57 -7.04 7.73
C LEU A 160 5.10 -6.81 9.15
N ASN A 161 4.24 -6.41 10.08
CA ASN A 161 4.62 -6.20 11.48
C ASN A 161 4.89 -7.50 12.24
N LEU A 162 4.35 -8.63 11.77
CA LEU A 162 4.54 -9.95 12.37
C LEU A 162 5.75 -10.69 11.79
N ASN A 163 6.12 -10.40 10.54
CA ASN A 163 7.07 -11.23 9.80
C ASN A 163 8.53 -10.79 9.98
N SER A 164 9.44 -11.77 10.20
CA SER A 164 10.89 -11.55 10.19
C SER A 164 11.63 -12.28 9.05
N GLN A 165 10.93 -13.05 8.21
CA GLN A 165 11.53 -13.74 7.06
C GLN A 165 11.42 -12.93 5.76
N ASP A 166 12.55 -12.79 5.07
CA ASP A 166 12.67 -11.97 3.86
C ASP A 166 11.77 -12.45 2.71
N SER A 167 11.65 -13.76 2.49
CA SER A 167 10.85 -14.32 1.40
C SER A 167 9.36 -14.00 1.54
N VAL A 168 8.81 -14.20 2.75
CA VAL A 168 7.43 -13.85 3.09
C VAL A 168 7.24 -12.32 3.00
N SER A 169 8.25 -11.54 3.40
CA SER A 169 8.19 -10.07 3.40
C SER A 169 8.08 -9.52 1.98
N ASN A 170 8.86 -10.07 1.04
CA ASN A 170 8.83 -9.66 -0.37
C ASN A 170 7.47 -9.93 -1.01
N LYS A 171 6.85 -11.09 -0.73
CA LYS A 171 5.49 -11.39 -1.22
C LYS A 171 4.48 -10.38 -0.68
N ILE A 172 4.50 -10.09 0.62
CA ILE A 172 3.57 -9.14 1.24
C ILE A 172 3.76 -7.72 0.68
N LYS A 173 5.00 -7.26 0.52
CA LYS A 173 5.32 -5.95 -0.08
C LYS A 173 4.80 -5.86 -1.52
N SER A 174 4.97 -6.92 -2.30
CA SER A 174 4.43 -7.01 -3.67
C SER A 174 2.91 -6.84 -3.66
N ASN A 175 2.19 -7.63 -2.87
CA ASN A 175 0.74 -7.55 -2.75
C ASN A 175 0.25 -6.16 -2.27
N LYS A 176 0.94 -5.58 -1.29
CA LYS A 176 0.63 -4.24 -0.78
C LYS A 176 0.85 -3.16 -1.83
N SER A 177 1.94 -3.26 -2.60
CA SER A 177 2.22 -2.33 -3.71
C SER A 177 1.14 -2.39 -4.79
N GLN A 178 0.64 -3.60 -5.08
CA GLN A 178 -0.46 -3.80 -6.01
C GLN A 178 -1.76 -3.16 -5.50
N ALA A 179 -2.07 -3.33 -4.21
CA ALA A 179 -3.24 -2.71 -3.60
C ALA A 179 -3.20 -1.18 -3.68
N PHE A 180 -2.06 -0.57 -3.35
CA PHE A 180 -1.89 0.88 -3.52
C PHE A 180 -2.06 1.32 -4.97
N ASN A 181 -1.46 0.59 -5.93
CA ASN A 181 -1.56 0.95 -7.33
C ASN A 181 -2.99 0.82 -7.86
N GLN A 182 -3.70 -0.26 -7.54
CA GLN A 182 -5.09 -0.45 -7.99
C GLN A 182 -6.02 0.60 -7.38
N TRP A 183 -5.83 0.94 -6.11
CA TRP A 183 -6.63 2.02 -5.50
C TRP A 183 -6.35 3.37 -6.17
N GLY A 184 -5.07 3.69 -6.45
CA GLY A 184 -4.73 4.89 -7.20
C GLY A 184 -5.37 4.91 -8.60
N GLU A 185 -5.44 3.77 -9.29
CA GLU A 185 -6.10 3.65 -10.60
C GLU A 185 -7.61 3.93 -10.50
N GLU A 186 -8.29 3.43 -9.47
CA GLU A 186 -9.72 3.71 -9.22
C GLU A 186 -9.96 5.20 -8.90
N LEU A 187 -9.04 5.85 -8.17
CA LEU A 187 -9.13 7.30 -7.95
C LEU A 187 -8.95 8.09 -9.25
N LEU A 188 -8.04 7.66 -10.14
CA LEU A 188 -7.91 8.28 -11.47
C LEU A 188 -9.19 8.12 -12.30
N GLN A 189 -9.86 6.98 -12.22
CA GLN A 189 -11.17 6.79 -12.85
C GLN A 189 -12.21 7.76 -12.28
N LYS A 190 -12.30 7.85 -10.94
CA LYS A 190 -13.20 8.80 -10.26
C LYS A 190 -12.94 10.24 -10.72
N ILE A 191 -11.68 10.63 -10.90
CA ILE A 191 -11.33 11.97 -11.39
C ILE A 191 -11.89 12.19 -12.80
N GLY A 192 -11.77 11.21 -13.70
CA GLY A 192 -12.39 11.32 -15.04
C GLY A 192 -13.91 11.50 -14.96
N ASP A 193 -14.57 10.75 -14.08
CA ASP A 193 -16.02 10.89 -13.87
C ASP A 193 -16.40 12.28 -13.31
N LEU A 194 -15.57 12.85 -12.43
CA LEU A 194 -15.76 14.21 -11.89
C LEU A 194 -15.52 15.30 -12.94
N GLU A 195 -14.55 15.12 -13.84
CA GLU A 195 -14.25 16.06 -14.93
C GLU A 195 -15.35 16.08 -16.00
N ALA A 196 -16.02 14.95 -16.21
CA ALA A 196 -17.16 14.87 -17.12
C ALA A 196 -18.44 15.52 -16.56
N ASP A 197 -18.53 15.74 -15.24
CA ASP A 197 -19.67 16.39 -14.59
C ASP A 197 -19.55 17.92 -14.64
N ILE A 198 -20.25 18.53 -15.60
CA ILE A 198 -20.24 19.99 -15.82
C ILE A 198 -21.24 20.76 -14.93
N THR A 199 -21.90 20.11 -13.97
CA THR A 199 -23.05 20.71 -13.27
C THR A 199 -22.68 21.58 -12.06
N ASP A 200 -21.53 21.32 -11.42
CA ASP A 200 -21.02 22.06 -10.25
C ASP A 200 -19.49 22.23 -10.32
N ASP A 201 -18.94 23.24 -9.64
CA ASP A 201 -17.48 23.36 -9.46
C ASP A 201 -16.94 22.23 -8.57
N LYS A 202 -16.34 21.21 -9.18
CA LYS A 202 -15.67 20.07 -8.52
C LYS A 202 -14.16 20.24 -8.37
N SER A 203 -13.61 21.41 -8.65
CA SER A 203 -12.15 21.62 -8.75
C SER A 203 -11.40 21.21 -7.48
N GLN A 204 -11.95 21.54 -6.30
CA GLN A 204 -11.33 21.16 -5.03
C GLN A 204 -11.38 19.65 -4.79
N GLU A 205 -12.50 18.99 -5.09
CA GLU A 205 -12.64 17.54 -4.95
C GLU A 205 -11.68 16.79 -5.88
N ILE A 206 -11.53 17.26 -7.12
CA ILE A 206 -10.55 16.74 -8.09
C ILE A 206 -9.13 16.88 -7.54
N GLN A 207 -8.77 18.06 -7.03
CA GLN A 207 -7.44 18.31 -6.49
C GLN A 207 -7.13 17.44 -5.27
N ASP A 208 -8.08 17.26 -4.36
CA ASP A 208 -7.93 16.40 -3.19
C ASP A 208 -7.78 14.93 -3.60
N THR A 209 -8.59 14.47 -4.56
CA THR A 209 -8.54 13.11 -5.11
C THR A 209 -7.22 12.84 -5.85
N LEU A 210 -6.71 13.81 -6.60
CA LEU A 210 -5.40 13.72 -7.27
C LEU A 210 -4.25 13.59 -6.28
N ASN A 211 -4.28 14.39 -5.20
CA ASN A 211 -3.27 14.33 -4.15
C ASN A 211 -3.29 12.98 -3.41
N GLU A 212 -4.47 12.38 -3.23
CA GLU A 212 -4.60 11.04 -2.67
C GLU A 212 -4.04 9.98 -3.63
N ALA A 213 -4.41 10.01 -4.91
CA ALA A 213 -3.88 9.10 -5.92
C ALA A 213 -2.34 9.19 -6.02
N LEU A 214 -1.77 10.40 -5.95
CA LEU A 214 -0.33 10.62 -5.92
C LEU A 214 0.35 9.88 -4.75
N LYS A 215 -0.20 10.01 -3.54
CA LYS A 215 0.33 9.32 -2.35
C LYS A 215 0.27 7.80 -2.52
N LEU A 216 -0.82 7.27 -3.09
CA LEU A 216 -0.97 5.84 -3.33
C LEU A 216 0.08 5.33 -4.32
N PHE A 217 0.28 6.01 -5.46
CA PHE A 217 1.31 5.61 -6.43
C PHE A 217 2.74 5.73 -5.89
N GLN A 218 3.04 6.76 -5.10
CA GLN A 218 4.33 6.89 -4.40
C GLN A 218 4.57 5.71 -3.44
N ASN A 219 3.55 5.31 -2.69
CA ASN A 219 3.64 4.16 -1.78
C ASN A 219 3.81 2.83 -2.53
N ALA A 220 3.15 2.66 -3.69
CA ALA A 220 3.34 1.50 -4.54
C ALA A 220 4.77 1.42 -5.08
N GLU A 221 5.29 2.54 -5.58
CA GLU A 221 6.64 2.63 -6.16
C GLU A 221 7.73 2.39 -5.11
N ALA A 222 7.58 2.96 -3.91
CA ALA A 222 8.51 2.75 -2.80
C ALA A 222 8.62 1.27 -2.39
N LEU A 223 7.60 0.45 -2.66
CA LEU A 223 7.58 -0.97 -2.30
C LEU A 223 8.11 -1.90 -3.40
N SER A 224 8.01 -1.54 -4.68
CA SER A 224 8.28 -2.49 -5.78
C SER A 224 9.00 -1.91 -7.01
N ASN A 225 9.30 -0.60 -7.07
CA ASN A 225 10.02 0.07 -8.17
C ASN A 225 9.65 -0.48 -9.56
N SER A 226 8.36 -0.48 -9.88
CA SER A 226 7.80 -1.17 -11.04
C SER A 226 7.58 -0.16 -12.18
N PRO A 227 7.96 -0.46 -13.43
CA PRO A 227 7.68 0.43 -14.56
C PRO A 227 6.20 0.80 -14.68
N LYS A 228 5.28 -0.09 -14.29
CA LYS A 228 3.84 0.19 -14.24
C LYS A 228 3.51 1.31 -13.24
N TYR A 229 4.12 1.28 -12.06
CA TYR A 229 3.84 2.24 -10.99
C TYR A 229 4.48 3.59 -11.29
N GLN A 230 5.68 3.59 -11.88
CA GLN A 230 6.30 4.79 -12.43
C GLN A 230 5.43 5.44 -13.50
N HIS A 231 4.88 4.64 -14.42
CA HIS A 231 3.96 5.15 -15.45
C HIS A 231 2.74 5.82 -14.82
N ASN A 232 2.05 5.18 -13.87
CA ASN A 232 0.91 5.78 -13.18
C ASN A 232 1.29 7.03 -12.38
N LEU A 233 2.47 7.04 -11.76
CA LEU A 233 3.01 8.22 -11.06
C LEU A 233 3.28 9.38 -12.04
N THR A 234 3.76 9.10 -13.24
CA THR A 234 3.92 10.12 -14.30
C THR A 234 2.57 10.68 -14.72
N LEU A 235 1.56 9.82 -14.96
CA LEU A 235 0.21 10.25 -15.34
C LEU A 235 -0.39 11.20 -14.30
N VAL A 236 -0.39 10.81 -13.01
CA VAL A 236 -0.99 11.67 -11.96
C VAL A 236 -0.24 13.00 -11.81
N ASN A 237 1.09 13.01 -11.95
CA ASN A 237 1.86 14.25 -11.88
C ASN A 237 1.57 15.20 -13.04
N LEU A 238 1.44 14.68 -14.26
CA LEU A 238 1.04 15.49 -15.42
C LEU A 238 -0.34 16.10 -15.21
N LYS A 239 -1.27 15.33 -14.64
CA LYS A 239 -2.63 15.80 -14.38
C LYS A 239 -2.69 16.87 -13.28
N ILE A 240 -1.96 16.67 -12.17
CA ILE A 240 -1.81 17.67 -11.10
C ILE A 240 -1.22 18.97 -11.67
N GLU A 241 -0.14 18.89 -12.43
CA GLU A 241 0.54 20.08 -12.94
C GLU A 241 -0.30 20.79 -13.99
N GLY A 242 -0.94 20.05 -14.89
CA GLY A 242 -1.87 20.62 -15.87
C GLY A 242 -3.03 21.35 -15.21
N ASN A 243 -3.69 20.72 -14.23
CA ASN A 243 -4.81 21.34 -13.49
C ASN A 243 -4.37 22.55 -12.67
N ARG A 244 -3.18 22.52 -12.05
CA ARG A 244 -2.62 23.68 -11.33
C ARG A 244 -2.47 24.88 -12.27
N ILE A 245 -1.84 24.68 -13.42
CA ILE A 245 -1.62 25.75 -14.41
C ILE A 245 -2.95 26.23 -15.00
N PHE A 246 -3.88 25.31 -15.28
CA PHE A 246 -5.20 25.63 -15.81
C PHE A 246 -6.00 26.51 -14.82
N ASN A 247 -5.98 26.18 -13.54
CA ASN A 247 -6.64 26.98 -12.50
C ASN A 247 -5.99 28.36 -12.33
N GLU A 248 -4.66 28.46 -12.43
CA GLU A 248 -3.97 29.76 -12.46
C GLU A 248 -4.43 30.61 -13.66
N ALA A 249 -4.63 30.00 -14.83
CA ALA A 249 -5.14 30.69 -16.01
C ALA A 249 -6.58 31.20 -15.80
N ASN A 250 -7.45 30.38 -15.21
CA ASN A 250 -8.83 30.75 -14.88
C ASN A 250 -8.90 31.96 -13.94
N GLU A 251 -8.03 32.03 -12.92
CA GLU A 251 -8.01 33.20 -12.03
C GLU A 251 -7.55 34.47 -12.76
N MET A 252 -6.53 34.37 -13.63
CA MET A 252 -6.09 35.50 -14.46
C MET A 252 -7.17 35.97 -15.43
N GLU A 253 -7.91 35.02 -16.03
CA GLU A 253 -9.04 35.32 -16.91
C GLU A 253 -10.16 36.05 -16.15
N LYS A 254 -10.53 35.58 -14.95
CA LYS A 254 -11.51 36.26 -14.09
C LYS A 254 -11.08 37.68 -13.74
N GLU A 255 -9.81 37.88 -13.39
CA GLU A 255 -9.26 39.22 -13.14
C GLU A 255 -9.36 40.12 -14.39
N ALA A 256 -9.02 39.59 -15.56
CA ALA A 256 -9.13 40.30 -16.83
C ALA A 256 -10.58 40.71 -17.14
N PHE A 257 -11.53 39.81 -16.89
CA PHE A 257 -12.95 40.07 -17.03
C PHE A 257 -13.43 41.19 -16.11
N VAL A 258 -13.05 41.18 -14.83
CA VAL A 258 -13.40 42.23 -13.87
C VAL A 258 -12.85 43.60 -14.30
N ILE A 259 -11.63 43.65 -14.85
CA ILE A 259 -11.07 44.92 -15.38
C ILE A 259 -11.90 45.39 -16.57
N PHE A 260 -12.26 44.49 -17.48
CA PHE A 260 -13.01 44.82 -18.68
C PHE A 260 -14.45 45.30 -18.40
N ASP A 261 -15.18 44.62 -17.50
CA ASP A 261 -16.61 44.86 -17.26
C ASP A 261 -16.92 46.12 -16.44
N ASN A 262 -15.96 46.64 -15.67
CA ASN A 262 -16.15 47.81 -14.78
C ASN A 262 -16.33 49.17 -15.49
N GLY A 263 -16.85 49.20 -16.72
CA GLY A 263 -17.44 50.40 -17.36
C GLY A 263 -16.49 51.57 -17.59
N GLY A 264 -15.18 51.30 -17.65
CA GLY A 264 -14.11 52.28 -17.81
C GLY A 264 -12.71 51.75 -17.46
N GLY A 265 -12.57 50.43 -17.30
CA GLY A 265 -11.29 49.81 -16.96
C GLY A 265 -10.27 49.97 -18.08
N ASP A 266 -9.00 49.91 -17.69
CA ASP A 266 -7.87 50.00 -18.62
C ASP A 266 -7.92 48.81 -19.60
N ILE A 267 -8.47 49.05 -20.79
CA ILE A 267 -8.64 48.06 -21.86
C ILE A 267 -7.29 47.42 -22.22
N VAL A 268 -6.19 48.19 -22.12
CA VAL A 268 -4.84 47.67 -22.37
C VAL A 268 -4.45 46.69 -21.26
N ALA A 269 -4.74 47.01 -20.01
CA ALA A 269 -4.49 46.10 -18.89
C ALA A 269 -5.32 44.81 -18.99
N ALA A 270 -6.63 44.91 -19.26
CA ALA A 270 -7.49 43.73 -19.45
C ALA A 270 -6.96 42.82 -20.58
N ARG A 271 -6.60 43.41 -21.73
CA ARG A 271 -6.03 42.67 -22.86
C ARG A 271 -4.73 41.97 -22.48
N ASN A 272 -3.84 42.64 -21.75
CA ASN A 272 -2.57 42.04 -21.34
C ASN A 272 -2.82 40.86 -20.39
N ASN A 273 -3.76 40.99 -19.44
CA ASN A 273 -4.13 39.89 -18.55
C ASN A 273 -4.73 38.69 -19.31
N TYR A 274 -5.60 38.92 -20.30
CA TYR A 274 -6.09 37.83 -21.15
C TYR A 274 -4.95 37.16 -21.94
N LYS A 275 -3.97 37.92 -22.42
CA LYS A 275 -2.78 37.35 -23.09
C LYS A 275 -1.94 36.51 -22.13
N ASP A 276 -1.77 36.95 -20.88
CA ASP A 276 -1.05 36.19 -19.86
C ASP A 276 -1.81 34.91 -19.49
N ALA A 277 -3.14 34.98 -19.34
CA ALA A 277 -4.01 33.82 -19.12
C ALA A 277 -3.92 32.83 -20.30
N LEU A 278 -3.94 33.31 -21.55
CA LEU A 278 -3.81 32.49 -22.75
C LEU A 278 -2.51 31.68 -22.76
N VAL A 279 -1.38 32.32 -22.40
CA VAL A 279 -0.09 31.63 -22.30
C VAL A 279 -0.17 30.49 -21.28
N LYS A 280 -0.83 30.72 -20.13
CA LYS A 280 -1.03 29.69 -19.10
C LYS A 280 -1.94 28.56 -19.58
N PHE A 281 -3.05 28.85 -20.26
CA PHE A 281 -3.88 27.80 -20.85
C PHE A 281 -3.11 26.96 -21.87
N GLN A 282 -2.24 27.57 -22.68
CA GLN A 282 -1.37 26.83 -23.61
C GLN A 282 -0.33 25.96 -22.89
N GLU A 283 0.25 26.44 -21.78
CA GLU A 283 1.13 25.64 -20.92
C GLU A 283 0.40 24.43 -20.31
N ALA A 284 -0.84 24.63 -19.83
CA ALA A 284 -1.68 23.55 -19.32
C ALA A 284 -2.05 22.53 -20.40
N LEU A 285 -2.48 23.01 -21.59
CA LEU A 285 -2.78 22.17 -22.75
C LEU A 285 -1.60 21.26 -23.10
N LYS A 286 -0.38 21.79 -23.10
CA LYS A 286 0.83 20.99 -23.36
C LYS A 286 0.99 19.85 -22.35
N LYS A 287 0.74 20.09 -21.06
CA LYS A 287 0.79 19.04 -20.02
C LYS A 287 -0.26 17.96 -20.26
N PHE A 288 -1.47 18.36 -20.66
CA PHE A 288 -2.52 17.42 -20.98
C PHE A 288 -2.23 16.63 -22.26
N GLU A 289 -1.61 17.25 -23.28
CA GLU A 289 -1.18 16.56 -24.50
C GLU A 289 -0.02 15.57 -24.24
N ASP A 290 0.94 15.93 -23.38
CA ASP A 290 1.98 15.00 -22.91
C ASP A 290 1.35 13.79 -22.21
N GLY A 291 0.28 14.02 -21.42
CA GLY A 291 -0.50 12.95 -20.77
C GLY A 291 -1.31 12.11 -21.75
N LEU A 292 -1.93 12.74 -22.75
CA LEU A 292 -2.72 12.09 -23.81
C LEU A 292 -1.89 11.09 -24.62
N GLN A 293 -0.59 11.39 -24.83
CA GLN A 293 0.34 10.47 -25.49
C GLN A 293 0.61 9.21 -24.66
N LEU A 294 0.44 9.27 -23.34
CA LEU A 294 0.68 8.16 -22.42
C LEU A 294 -0.60 7.34 -22.17
N ASP A 295 -1.72 8.01 -21.96
CA ASP A 295 -3.01 7.40 -21.68
C ASP A 295 -4.12 8.30 -22.20
N ARG A 296 -4.70 7.90 -23.35
CA ARG A 296 -5.70 8.72 -24.06
C ARG A 296 -6.94 8.96 -23.20
N ASP A 297 -7.47 7.89 -22.61
CA ASP A 297 -8.78 7.91 -21.96
C ASP A 297 -8.78 8.79 -20.70
N LYS A 298 -7.61 9.02 -20.10
CA LYS A 298 -7.47 9.85 -18.89
C LYS A 298 -7.25 11.34 -19.14
N PHE A 299 -7.00 11.76 -20.38
CA PHE A 299 -6.59 13.13 -20.71
C PHE A 299 -7.41 13.77 -21.84
N GLU A 300 -8.21 13.01 -22.58
CA GLU A 300 -8.99 13.53 -23.72
C GLU A 300 -9.90 14.70 -23.32
N ASP A 301 -10.61 14.57 -22.19
CA ASP A 301 -11.48 15.64 -21.69
C ASP A 301 -10.71 16.89 -21.26
N CYS A 302 -9.60 16.74 -20.53
CA CYS A 302 -8.74 17.88 -20.15
C CYS A 302 -8.22 18.64 -21.37
N VAL A 303 -7.81 17.92 -22.42
CA VAL A 303 -7.35 18.53 -23.68
C VAL A 303 -8.48 19.28 -24.38
N ASN A 304 -9.68 18.70 -24.44
CA ASN A 304 -10.83 19.32 -25.08
C ASN A 304 -11.28 20.60 -24.34
N ILE A 305 -11.34 20.54 -23.01
CA ILE A 305 -11.66 21.69 -22.15
C ILE A 305 -10.62 22.79 -22.32
N ALA A 306 -9.33 22.45 -22.26
CA ALA A 306 -8.26 23.44 -22.43
C ALA A 306 -8.29 24.12 -23.80
N ARG A 307 -8.60 23.37 -24.87
CA ARG A 307 -8.76 23.94 -26.22
C ARG A 307 -9.95 24.89 -26.32
N ALA A 308 -11.09 24.53 -25.73
CA ALA A 308 -12.27 25.38 -25.72
C ALA A 308 -12.00 26.72 -25.00
N HIS A 309 -11.38 26.70 -23.81
CA HIS A 309 -10.98 27.93 -23.11
C HIS A 309 -9.98 28.78 -23.90
N ILE A 310 -9.02 28.16 -24.57
CA ILE A 310 -8.08 28.88 -25.45
C ILE A 310 -8.82 29.60 -26.57
N GLU A 311 -9.83 28.96 -27.19
CA GLU A 311 -10.64 29.58 -28.23
C GLU A 311 -11.45 30.77 -27.69
N GLU A 312 -12.08 30.62 -26.52
CA GLU A 312 -12.86 31.68 -25.86
C GLU A 312 -11.99 32.89 -25.49
N VAL A 313 -10.83 32.66 -24.88
CA VAL A 313 -9.89 33.74 -24.50
C VAL A 313 -9.35 34.46 -25.74
N ASN A 314 -9.03 33.73 -26.81
CA ASN A 314 -8.62 34.36 -28.08
C ASN A 314 -9.72 35.26 -28.65
N GLN A 315 -10.97 34.78 -28.64
CA GLN A 315 -12.12 35.56 -29.10
C GLN A 315 -12.28 36.85 -28.28
N MET A 316 -12.08 36.78 -26.95
CA MET A 316 -12.14 37.95 -26.08
C MET A 316 -11.02 38.96 -26.35
N ILE A 317 -9.80 38.49 -26.61
CA ILE A 317 -8.67 39.35 -27.00
C ILE A 317 -8.99 40.08 -28.31
N ASP A 318 -9.51 39.37 -29.31
CA ASP A 318 -9.88 39.93 -30.61
C ASP A 318 -10.97 41.00 -30.48
N ASP A 319 -11.98 40.76 -29.65
CA ASP A 319 -13.08 41.70 -29.42
C ASP A 319 -12.59 42.96 -28.68
N ILE A 320 -11.70 42.81 -27.70
CA ILE A 320 -11.03 43.94 -27.05
C ILE A 320 -10.22 44.77 -28.06
N GLU A 321 -9.47 44.12 -28.95
CA GLU A 321 -8.66 44.80 -29.97
C GLU A 321 -9.53 45.56 -30.98
N ARG A 322 -10.71 45.03 -31.35
CA ARG A 322 -11.69 45.74 -32.19
C ARG A 322 -12.28 46.97 -31.50
N ILE A 323 -12.63 46.88 -30.22
CA ILE A 323 -13.14 48.02 -29.44
C ILE A 323 -12.09 49.14 -29.39
N GLY A 324 -10.83 48.80 -29.08
CA GLY A 324 -9.74 49.78 -29.00
C GLY A 324 -9.42 50.50 -30.33
N LEU A 325 -9.70 49.88 -31.49
CA LEU A 325 -9.54 50.51 -32.81
C LEU A 325 -10.68 51.51 -33.13
N ASN A 326 -11.90 51.22 -32.67
CA ASN A 326 -13.06 52.08 -32.87
C ASN A 326 -12.99 53.36 -32.02
N ASP A 327 -12.43 53.30 -30.80
CA ASP A 327 -12.19 54.49 -29.97
C ASP A 327 -11.11 55.43 -30.52
N ARG A 328 -10.12 54.89 -31.24
CA ARG A 328 -9.07 55.70 -31.88
C ARG A 328 -9.54 56.42 -33.14
N THR A 329 -10.50 55.84 -33.86
CA THR A 329 -11.03 56.41 -35.11
C THR A 329 -12.12 57.46 -34.86
N SER A 330 -12.85 57.39 -33.74
CA SER A 330 -13.79 58.42 -33.30
C SER A 330 -13.10 59.69 -32.75
N GLY A 331 -11.88 59.56 -32.21
CA GLY A 331 -11.08 60.68 -31.67
C GLY A 331 -10.34 61.55 -32.70
N GLN A 332 -10.19 61.10 -33.95
CA GLN A 332 -9.46 61.84 -35.00
C GLN A 332 -10.34 62.73 -35.90
N GLY A 333 -11.63 62.90 -35.57
CA GLY A 333 -12.59 63.65 -36.39
C GLY A 333 -12.68 65.17 -36.18
N ASN A 334 -11.85 65.81 -35.35
CA ASN A 334 -11.98 67.23 -35.01
C ASN A 334 -10.64 67.99 -35.01
N ILE A 335 -9.90 68.00 -36.12
CA ILE A 335 -8.90 69.05 -36.38
C ILE A 335 -8.92 69.37 -37.87
N GLU A 336 -9.63 70.45 -38.24
CA GLU A 336 -9.20 71.49 -39.20
C GLU A 336 -10.42 72.33 -39.64
N LYS A 337 -10.47 73.57 -39.15
CA LYS A 337 -10.84 74.78 -39.91
C LYS A 337 -10.55 76.04 -39.08
N ASP A 338 -9.27 76.36 -39.00
CA ASP A 338 -8.76 77.74 -39.07
C ASP A 338 -8.98 78.22 -40.53
N GLU A 339 -9.31 79.44 -40.93
CA GLU A 339 -9.27 80.84 -40.44
C GLU A 339 -10.46 81.56 -41.13
N ILE A 340 -10.95 82.75 -40.74
CA ILE A 340 -10.36 84.07 -41.06
C ILE A 340 -11.14 85.16 -40.28
N LYS A 341 -10.37 86.08 -39.69
CA LYS A 341 -10.75 87.33 -38.99
C LYS A 341 -11.46 88.32 -39.93
N THR A 342 -12.33 89.18 -39.38
CA THR A 342 -12.05 90.61 -39.03
C THR A 342 -13.33 91.39 -38.71
N GLU A 343 -13.29 92.20 -37.63
CA GLU A 343 -13.86 93.57 -37.43
C GLU A 343 -15.37 93.79 -37.68
N SER A 344 -16.15 94.62 -36.98
CA SER A 344 -15.97 95.62 -35.92
C SER A 344 -17.36 96.01 -35.38
N GLU A 345 -17.38 96.55 -34.16
CA GLU A 345 -18.22 97.63 -33.63
C GLU A 345 -19.77 97.55 -33.55
N ASP A 346 -20.20 97.90 -32.32
CA ASP A 346 -21.35 98.71 -31.91
C ASP A 346 -22.78 98.16 -31.73
N ARG A 347 -23.16 98.13 -30.44
CA ARG A 347 -24.38 98.63 -29.77
C ARG A 347 -25.73 98.53 -30.50
N ILE A 348 -26.71 97.93 -29.81
CA ILE A 348 -27.88 98.57 -29.14
C ILE A 348 -28.93 97.48 -28.85
N ASP A 349 -29.33 97.37 -27.57
CA ASP A 349 -30.60 96.79 -27.09
C ASP A 349 -31.74 97.83 -27.29
N PRO A 350 -32.96 97.45 -27.71
CA PRO A 350 -34.02 97.38 -26.70
C PRO A 350 -35.10 96.31 -26.93
N ARG A 351 -35.31 95.51 -25.88
CA ARG A 351 -36.58 95.23 -25.17
C ARG A 351 -37.70 94.46 -25.88
N LEU A 352 -38.11 93.37 -25.23
CA LEU A 352 -39.52 93.09 -24.90
C LEU A 352 -39.61 92.48 -23.48
N ILE A 353 -39.98 93.37 -22.55
CA ILE A 353 -40.52 93.23 -21.16
C ILE A 353 -39.59 92.74 -20.06
#